data_AF-A0A118DQY4-F1
#
_entry.id   AF-A0A118DQY4-F1
#
_cell.length_a   1.000
_cell.length_b   1.000
_cell.length_c   1.000
_cell.angle_alpha   90.00
_cell.angle_beta   90.00
_cell.angle_gamma   90.00
#
_symmetry.space_group_name_H-M   'P 1'
#
loop_
_entity.id
_entity.type
_entity.pdbx_description
1 polymer ?
#
loop_
_entity_poly.entity_id
_entity_poly.type
_entity_poly.pdbx_seq_one_letter_code
_entity_poly.pdbx_strand_id
1 'polypeptide(L)'
;MTEFLRDSGYDDSNDVCVLTDGALDLAGVAADLPFNTEWVLDWAHIGRMLRYADQAVAPLAYAQLTVNGSAFELWDLFVRFRNLVWTGDAAGWQGLAKKLHRLLDLREKRDPDSSCQVRQARRKLLDVVTYLQANRDSLIDYRTRQRAGRRISTGFVESSINRIIGRRMCKGQHMRWSRVGAHNIVQVRVALLNQELLDLSKHQFPWIGERRVSWPWQSTSRAF
;
A
#
# COMPACT_ATOMS: atom_id res chain seq x y z
N MET A 1 11.15 -7.28 19.03
CA MET A 1 11.11 -7.82 17.66
C MET A 1 11.86 -9.14 17.58
N THR A 2 13.10 -9.21 18.07
CA THR A 2 13.94 -10.42 18.07
C THR A 2 13.34 -11.61 18.82
N GLU A 3 12.77 -11.38 20.01
CA GLU A 3 12.07 -12.43 20.77
C GLU A 3 10.87 -12.99 20.01
N PHE A 4 10.02 -12.12 19.47
CA PHE A 4 8.89 -12.52 18.60
C PHE A 4 9.32 -13.35 17.38
N LEU A 5 10.43 -12.99 16.73
CA LEU A 5 10.95 -13.74 15.59
C LEU A 5 11.47 -15.12 16.02
N ARG A 6 12.17 -15.21 17.15
CA ARG A 6 12.62 -16.49 17.73
C ARG A 6 11.45 -17.38 18.12
N ASP A 7 10.44 -16.82 18.79
CA ASP A 7 9.21 -17.55 19.15
C ASP A 7 8.44 -18.02 17.91
N SER A 8 8.61 -17.33 16.79
CA SER A 8 8.05 -17.72 15.48
C SER A 8 8.95 -18.69 14.70
N GLY A 9 10.04 -19.18 15.30
CA GLY A 9 10.94 -20.18 14.71
C GLY A 9 12.03 -19.63 13.79
N TYR A 10 12.30 -18.32 13.80
CA TYR A 10 13.41 -17.73 13.04
C TYR A 10 14.72 -17.79 13.85
N ASP A 11 15.75 -18.39 13.23
CA ASP A 11 17.14 -18.46 13.70
C ASP A 11 18.11 -17.72 12.75
N ASP A 12 19.38 -17.59 13.16
CA ASP A 12 20.42 -16.79 12.51
C ASP A 12 20.73 -17.21 11.05
N SER A 13 20.24 -18.37 10.59
CA SER A 13 20.43 -18.85 9.21
C SER A 13 19.38 -18.36 8.22
N ASN A 14 18.32 -17.69 8.70
CA ASN A 14 17.19 -17.28 7.87
C ASN A 14 17.42 -15.91 7.21
N ASP A 15 17.16 -15.83 5.90
CA ASP A 15 17.02 -14.56 5.20
C ASP A 15 15.66 -13.94 5.52
N VAL A 16 15.67 -12.73 6.08
CA VAL A 16 14.45 -12.01 6.46
C VAL A 16 14.21 -10.87 5.47
N CYS A 17 13.00 -10.81 4.88
CA CYS A 17 12.58 -9.66 4.09
C CYS A 17 11.61 -8.81 4.89
N VAL A 18 11.93 -7.53 5.04
CA VAL A 18 11.04 -6.55 5.66
C VAL A 18 10.39 -5.69 4.59
N LEU A 19 9.05 -5.76 4.54
CA LEU A 19 8.21 -4.92 3.70
C LEU A 19 7.60 -3.82 4.56
N THR A 20 7.92 -2.57 4.26
CA THR A 20 7.51 -1.40 5.06
C THR A 20 7.05 -0.24 4.18
N ASP A 21 6.18 0.62 4.69
CA ASP A 21 5.80 1.87 4.03
C ASP A 21 6.79 3.02 4.28
N GLY A 22 8.02 2.70 4.71
CA GLY A 22 9.09 3.67 4.86
C GLY A 22 8.92 4.60 6.07
N ALA A 23 8.10 4.20 7.05
CA ALA A 23 8.02 4.92 8.31
C ALA A 23 9.39 4.89 9.04
N LEU A 24 9.90 6.08 9.37
CA LEU A 24 11.25 6.30 9.92
C LEU A 24 11.50 5.56 11.24
N ASP A 25 10.44 5.28 12.00
CA ASP A 25 10.46 4.54 13.26
C ASP A 25 10.81 3.05 13.07
N LEU A 26 10.55 2.48 11.90
CA LEU A 26 10.88 1.09 11.57
C LEU A 26 12.30 0.93 11.00
N ALA A 27 12.93 2.01 10.53
CA ALA A 27 14.28 1.97 9.99
C ALA A 27 15.34 1.70 11.09
N GLY A 28 15.10 2.09 12.34
CA GLY A 28 15.96 1.73 13.47
C GLY A 28 15.86 0.24 13.82
N VAL A 29 14.62 -0.27 13.81
CA VAL A 29 14.33 -1.69 14.09
C VAL A 29 15.03 -2.62 13.10
N ALA A 30 15.25 -2.16 11.87
CA ALA A 30 16.01 -2.84 10.83
C ALA A 30 17.44 -3.21 11.21
N ALA A 31 18.17 -2.21 11.70
CA ALA A 31 19.59 -2.32 12.00
C ALA A 31 19.81 -3.22 13.22
N ASP A 32 18.80 -3.32 14.08
CA ASP A 32 18.82 -4.10 15.32
C ASP A 32 18.42 -5.57 15.12
N LEU A 33 18.00 -5.98 13.91
CA LEU A 33 17.68 -7.37 13.63
C LEU A 33 18.97 -8.19 13.41
N PRO A 34 19.15 -9.34 14.09
CA PRO A 34 20.35 -10.16 13.98
C PRO A 34 20.39 -11.00 12.68
N PHE A 35 19.58 -10.67 11.67
CA PHE A 35 19.42 -11.43 10.44
C PHE A 35 19.94 -10.66 9.23
N ASN A 36 20.37 -11.38 8.20
CA ASN A 36 20.60 -10.78 6.89
C ASN A 36 19.25 -10.28 6.33
N THR A 37 19.02 -8.98 6.44
CA THR A 37 17.68 -8.40 6.24
C THR A 37 17.61 -7.59 4.95
N GLU A 38 16.71 -7.99 4.04
CA GLU A 38 16.38 -7.22 2.84
C GLU A 38 15.26 -6.21 3.15
N TRP A 39 15.48 -4.93 2.83
CA TRP A 39 14.50 -3.86 3.02
C TRP A 39 13.82 -3.49 1.72
N VAL A 40 12.51 -3.67 1.68
CA VAL A 40 11.70 -3.42 0.48
C VAL A 40 10.58 -2.45 0.81
N LEU A 41 10.54 -1.34 0.07
CA LEU A 41 9.47 -0.36 0.19
C LEU A 41 8.15 -0.93 -0.34
N ASP A 42 7.07 -0.78 0.41
CA ASP A 42 5.76 -1.36 0.09
C ASP A 42 5.15 -0.72 -1.15
N TRP A 43 4.92 -1.56 -2.17
CA TRP A 43 4.30 -1.12 -3.41
C TRP A 43 2.85 -0.65 -3.23
N ALA A 44 2.08 -1.15 -2.26
CA ALA A 44 0.71 -0.64 -2.05
C ALA A 44 0.74 0.83 -1.61
N HIS A 45 1.68 1.21 -0.74
CA HIS A 45 1.88 2.61 -0.39
C HIS A 45 2.28 3.46 -1.60
N ILE A 46 3.32 3.05 -2.35
CA ILE A 46 3.78 3.75 -3.56
C ILE A 46 2.64 3.90 -4.58
N GLY A 47 1.92 2.80 -4.85
CA GLY A 47 0.80 2.75 -5.76
C GLY A 47 -0.35 3.69 -5.35
N ARG A 48 -0.64 3.82 -4.05
CA ARG A 48 -1.62 4.80 -3.55
C ARG A 48 -1.18 6.24 -3.84
N MET A 49 0.09 6.58 -3.59
CA MET A 49 0.60 7.93 -3.86
C MET A 49 0.59 8.23 -5.37
N LEU A 50 1.04 7.29 -6.19
CA LEU A 50 0.99 7.40 -7.65
C LEU A 50 -0.43 7.57 -8.17
N ARG A 51 -1.42 6.88 -7.59
CA ARG A 51 -2.83 7.05 -7.95
C ARG A 51 -3.34 8.46 -7.63
N TYR A 52 -2.91 9.07 -6.54
CA TYR A 52 -3.29 10.46 -6.25
C TYR A 52 -2.64 11.46 -7.21
N ALA A 53 -1.39 11.21 -7.61
CA ALA A 53 -0.74 12.02 -8.64
C ALA A 53 -1.42 11.84 -10.01
N ASP A 54 -1.77 10.60 -10.37
CA ASP A 54 -2.51 10.25 -11.59
C ASP A 54 -3.84 11.01 -11.68
N GLN A 55 -4.63 10.97 -10.61
CA GLN A 55 -5.91 11.69 -10.52
C GLN A 55 -5.76 13.22 -10.63
N ALA A 56 -4.63 13.77 -10.20
CA ALA A 56 -4.36 15.20 -10.29
C ALA A 56 -3.78 15.62 -11.66
N VAL A 57 -3.02 14.73 -12.32
CA VAL A 57 -2.41 14.97 -13.63
C VAL A 57 -3.41 14.73 -14.77
N ALA A 58 -4.31 13.75 -14.65
CA ALA A 58 -5.23 13.36 -15.71
C ALA A 58 -6.09 14.53 -16.26
N PRO A 59 -6.65 15.43 -15.44
CA PRO A 59 -7.42 16.57 -15.94
C PRO A 59 -6.59 17.59 -16.76
N LEU A 60 -5.26 17.57 -16.60
CA LEU A 60 -4.31 18.47 -17.26
C LEU A 60 -3.66 17.85 -18.50
N ALA A 61 -3.90 16.56 -18.73
CA ALA A 61 -3.20 15.73 -19.70
C ALA A 61 -3.33 16.20 -21.14
N TYR A 62 -4.49 16.77 -21.50
CA TYR A 62 -4.80 17.15 -22.86
C TYR A 62 -4.39 18.60 -23.15
N ALA A 63 -3.17 18.74 -23.68
CA ALA A 63 -2.69 19.93 -24.35
C ALA A 63 -1.35 19.61 -25.00
N GLN A 64 -1.12 20.15 -26.18
CA GLN A 64 0.25 20.32 -26.65
C GLN A 64 0.91 21.34 -25.72
N LEU A 65 2.09 21.04 -25.16
CA LEU A 65 2.78 21.92 -24.20
C LEU A 65 4.13 22.40 -24.73
N THR A 66 4.84 21.55 -25.47
CA THR A 66 6.08 21.88 -26.16
C THR A 66 5.86 21.97 -27.67
N VAL A 67 6.79 22.64 -28.38
CA VAL A 67 6.68 22.88 -29.83
C VAL A 67 6.61 21.57 -30.63
N ASN A 68 7.33 20.54 -30.20
CA ASN A 68 7.37 19.22 -30.84
C ASN A 68 6.65 18.14 -30.02
N GLY A 69 5.93 18.51 -28.97
CA GLY A 69 5.23 17.59 -28.08
C GLY A 69 3.91 17.12 -28.66
N SER A 70 3.45 15.93 -28.24
CA SER A 70 2.10 15.47 -28.53
C SER A 70 1.08 16.18 -27.63
N ALA A 71 -0.21 16.09 -27.97
CA ALA A 71 -1.29 16.55 -27.09
C ALA A 71 -1.40 15.77 -25.77
N PHE A 72 -0.67 14.65 -25.65
CA PHE A 72 -0.65 13.74 -24.50
C PHE A 72 0.70 13.74 -23.79
N GLU A 73 1.62 14.65 -24.14
CA GLU A 73 3.02 14.62 -23.67
C GLU A 73 3.14 14.52 -22.14
N LEU A 74 2.31 15.29 -21.41
CA LEU A 74 2.28 15.26 -19.95
C LEU A 74 1.91 13.86 -19.41
N TRP A 75 0.88 13.25 -20.00
CA TRP A 75 0.40 11.94 -19.61
C TRP A 75 1.39 10.83 -19.95
N ASP A 76 1.92 10.84 -21.18
CA ASP A 76 2.92 9.87 -21.63
C ASP A 76 4.16 9.90 -20.73
N LEU A 77 4.61 11.09 -20.36
CA LEU A 77 5.73 11.27 -19.44
C LEU A 77 5.41 10.75 -18.03
N PHE A 78 4.18 10.94 -17.55
CA PHE A 78 3.73 10.43 -16.26
C PHE A 78 3.65 8.90 -16.24
N VAL A 79 3.15 8.27 -17.31
CA VAL A 79 3.13 6.82 -17.47
C VAL A 79 4.56 6.25 -17.48
N ARG A 80 5.49 6.89 -18.21
CA ARG A 80 6.90 6.51 -18.20
C ARG A 80 7.54 6.65 -16.82
N PHE A 81 7.25 7.75 -16.12
CA PHE A 81 7.68 7.96 -14.73
C PHE A 81 7.22 6.80 -13.83
N ARG A 82 5.95 6.43 -13.88
CA ARG A 82 5.41 5.29 -13.12
C ARG A 82 6.12 3.98 -13.44
N ASN A 83 6.43 3.72 -14.71
CA ASN A 83 7.15 2.51 -15.11
C ASN A 83 8.59 2.49 -14.57
N LEU A 84 9.29 3.63 -14.54
CA LEU A 84 10.63 3.71 -13.96
C LEU A 84 10.63 3.54 -12.44
N VAL A 85 9.60 4.05 -11.76
CA VAL A 85 9.38 3.77 -10.33
C VAL A 85 9.14 2.28 -10.10
N TRP A 86 8.36 1.63 -10.97
CA TRP A 86 8.09 0.19 -10.91
C TRP A 86 9.33 -0.68 -11.12
N THR A 87 10.30 -0.23 -11.92
CA THR A 87 11.58 -0.94 -12.11
C THR A 87 12.67 -0.50 -11.13
N GLY A 88 12.38 0.42 -10.22
CA GLY A 88 13.37 0.95 -9.26
C GLY A 88 14.46 1.83 -9.87
N ASP A 89 14.30 2.33 -11.10
CA ASP A 89 15.31 3.16 -11.79
C ASP A 89 15.33 4.59 -11.23
N ALA A 90 16.12 4.77 -10.16
CA ALA A 90 16.29 6.03 -9.44
C ALA A 90 16.69 7.22 -10.33
N ALA A 91 17.69 7.02 -11.19
CA ALA A 91 18.18 8.10 -12.05
C ALA A 91 17.12 8.47 -13.09
N GLY A 92 16.47 7.46 -13.68
CA GLY A 92 15.44 7.63 -14.68
C GLY A 92 14.21 8.38 -14.16
N TRP A 93 13.61 7.92 -13.05
CA TRP A 93 12.40 8.58 -12.54
C TRP A 93 12.68 9.98 -11.99
N GLN A 94 13.87 10.26 -11.44
CA GLN A 94 14.26 11.62 -11.03
C GLN A 94 14.34 12.57 -12.22
N GLY A 95 14.91 12.10 -13.34
CA GLY A 95 14.96 12.86 -14.59
C GLY A 95 13.57 13.16 -15.14
N LEU A 96 12.67 12.17 -15.15
CA LEU A 96 11.29 12.36 -15.60
C LEU A 96 10.47 13.25 -14.66
N ALA A 97 10.67 13.16 -13.34
CA ALA A 97 10.01 14.05 -12.38
C ALA A 97 10.33 15.52 -12.63
N LYS A 98 11.60 15.85 -12.89
CA LYS A 98 12.01 17.23 -13.26
C LYS A 98 11.34 17.70 -14.55
N LYS A 99 11.25 16.82 -15.55
CA LYS A 99 10.57 17.13 -16.83
C LYS A 99 9.06 17.32 -16.63
N LEU A 100 8.40 16.46 -15.84
CA LEU A 100 6.99 16.58 -15.50
C LEU A 100 6.68 17.92 -14.81
N HIS A 101 7.51 18.33 -13.85
CA HIS A 101 7.37 19.63 -13.20
C HIS A 101 7.41 20.79 -14.22
N ARG A 102 8.36 20.76 -15.16
CA ARG A 102 8.46 21.77 -16.23
C ARG A 102 7.24 21.78 -17.15
N LEU A 103 6.68 20.61 -17.48
CA LEU A 103 5.46 20.53 -18.29
C LEU A 103 4.25 21.10 -17.54
N LEU A 104 4.14 20.86 -16.23
CA LEU A 104 3.13 21.49 -15.39
C LEU A 104 3.33 23.02 -15.35
N ASP A 105 4.56 23.53 -15.31
CA ASP A 105 4.88 24.97 -15.44
C ASP A 105 4.42 25.55 -16.77
N LEU A 106 4.59 24.81 -17.87
CA LEU A 106 4.09 25.23 -19.19
C LEU A 106 2.56 25.18 -19.27
N ARG A 107 1.92 24.18 -18.64
CA ARG A 107 0.45 24.06 -18.61
C ARG A 107 -0.19 25.27 -17.95
N GLU A 108 0.30 25.66 -16.77
CA GLU A 108 -0.20 26.84 -16.05
C GLU A 108 -0.02 28.14 -16.84
N LYS A 109 1.09 28.29 -17.58
CA LYS A 109 1.32 29.46 -18.43
C LYS A 109 0.38 29.54 -19.63
N ARG A 110 0.00 28.40 -20.22
CA ARG A 110 -0.91 28.34 -21.37
C ARG A 110 -2.38 28.46 -20.98
N ASP A 111 -2.72 27.96 -19.79
CA ASP A 111 -4.08 27.91 -19.28
C ASP A 111 -4.09 28.38 -17.81
N PRO A 112 -4.13 29.70 -17.58
CA PRO A 112 -4.15 30.27 -16.23
C PRO A 112 -5.34 29.84 -15.38
N ASP A 113 -6.47 29.51 -16.01
CA ASP A 113 -7.69 29.05 -15.32
C ASP A 113 -7.48 27.68 -14.67
N SER A 114 -6.56 26.87 -15.21
CA SER A 114 -6.16 25.57 -14.64
C SER A 114 -5.13 25.66 -13.50
N SER A 115 -4.74 26.86 -13.07
CA SER A 115 -3.64 27.08 -12.10
C SER A 115 -3.86 26.35 -10.77
N CYS A 116 -5.09 26.25 -10.27
CA CYS A 116 -5.38 25.50 -9.05
C CYS A 116 -5.10 24.01 -9.19
N GLN A 117 -5.58 23.40 -10.28
CA GLN A 117 -5.36 22.00 -10.62
C GLN A 117 -3.87 21.71 -10.85
N VAL A 118 -3.16 22.62 -11.52
CA VAL A 118 -1.71 22.49 -11.74
C VAL A 118 -0.95 22.50 -10.41
N ARG A 119 -1.26 23.42 -9.49
CA ARG A 119 -0.64 23.43 -8.16
C ARG A 119 -0.90 22.13 -7.40
N GLN A 120 -2.12 21.60 -7.48
CA GLN A 120 -2.46 20.32 -6.86
C GLN A 120 -1.65 19.16 -7.46
N ALA A 121 -1.55 19.10 -8.80
CA ALA A 121 -0.77 18.08 -9.50
C ALA A 121 0.72 18.17 -9.15
N ARG A 122 1.30 19.37 -9.11
CA ARG A 122 2.68 19.59 -8.67
C ARG A 122 2.89 19.12 -7.24
N ARG A 123 1.96 19.44 -6.33
CA ARG A 123 2.06 19.01 -4.94
C ARG A 123 2.05 17.49 -4.82
N LYS A 124 1.12 16.81 -5.50
CA LYS A 124 1.05 15.34 -5.48
C LYS A 124 2.26 14.68 -6.12
N LEU A 125 2.79 15.24 -7.19
CA LEU A 125 4.03 14.76 -7.79
C LEU A 125 5.21 14.95 -6.83
N LEU A 126 5.31 16.11 -6.17
CA LEU A 126 6.37 16.40 -5.20
C LEU A 126 6.29 15.48 -3.97
N ASP A 127 5.09 15.22 -3.46
CA ASP A 127 4.87 14.28 -2.35
C ASP A 127 5.43 12.89 -2.73
N VAL A 128 5.10 12.38 -3.93
CA VAL A 128 5.63 11.10 -4.44
C VAL A 128 7.15 11.14 -4.56
N VAL A 129 7.71 12.17 -5.19
CA VAL A 129 9.16 12.28 -5.43
C VAL A 129 9.93 12.36 -4.12
N THR A 130 9.46 13.16 -3.17
CA THR A 130 10.10 13.32 -1.85
C THR A 130 10.10 11.99 -1.10
N TYR A 131 8.97 11.27 -1.12
CA TYR A 131 8.85 9.96 -0.48
C TYR A 131 9.78 8.92 -1.12
N LEU A 132 9.85 8.86 -2.45
CA LEU A 132 10.75 7.97 -3.18
C LEU A 132 12.23 8.31 -2.94
N GLN A 133 12.56 9.59 -2.81
CA GLN A 133 13.93 10.04 -2.50
C GLN A 133 14.34 9.64 -1.08
N ALA A 134 13.45 9.83 -0.10
CA ALA A 134 13.70 9.45 1.29
C ALA A 134 13.89 7.94 1.46
N ASN A 135 13.28 7.13 0.59
CA ASN A 135 13.32 5.67 0.64
C ASN A 135 14.07 5.06 -0.55
N ARG A 136 15.06 5.77 -1.11
CA ARG A 136 15.73 5.36 -2.34
C ARG A 136 16.39 3.97 -2.22
N ASP A 137 17.01 3.70 -1.08
CA ASP A 137 17.80 2.48 -0.89
C ASP A 137 16.93 1.22 -0.72
N SER A 138 15.64 1.38 -0.43
CA SER A 138 14.66 0.29 -0.33
C SER A 138 13.79 0.15 -1.58
N LEU A 139 14.02 0.97 -2.62
CA LEU A 139 13.44 0.79 -3.93
C LEU A 139 14.16 -0.31 -4.70
N ILE A 140 13.39 -1.18 -5.32
CA ILE A 140 13.87 -2.35 -6.03
C ILE A 140 13.19 -2.47 -7.39
N ASP A 141 13.65 -3.42 -8.20
CA ASP A 141 12.90 -3.84 -9.39
C ASP A 141 11.69 -4.70 -8.99
N TYR A 142 10.55 -4.04 -8.77
CA TYR A 142 9.30 -4.71 -8.41
C TYR A 142 8.78 -5.63 -9.52
N ARG A 143 9.09 -5.33 -10.79
CA ARG A 143 8.73 -6.20 -11.92
C ARG A 143 9.42 -7.55 -11.78
N THR A 144 10.73 -7.52 -11.59
CA THR A 144 11.54 -8.74 -11.48
C THR A 144 11.17 -9.51 -10.22
N ARG A 145 10.99 -8.81 -9.09
CA ARG A 145 10.54 -9.44 -7.83
C ARG A 145 9.18 -10.13 -7.97
N GLN A 146 8.21 -9.47 -8.59
CA GLN A 146 6.88 -10.03 -8.82
C GLN A 146 6.94 -11.26 -9.74
N ARG A 147 7.74 -11.20 -10.81
CA ARG A 147 7.96 -12.35 -11.72
C ARG A 147 8.59 -13.54 -11.03
N ALA A 148 9.43 -13.30 -10.02
CA ALA A 148 9.99 -14.34 -9.16
C ALA A 148 9.00 -14.88 -8.11
N GLY A 149 7.73 -14.43 -8.11
CA GLY A 149 6.72 -14.85 -7.13
C GLY A 149 6.94 -14.30 -5.72
N ARG A 150 7.92 -13.40 -5.52
CA ARG A 150 8.22 -12.81 -4.22
C ARG A 150 7.24 -11.68 -3.92
N ARG A 151 6.95 -11.50 -2.62
CA ARG A 151 6.00 -10.49 -2.17
C ARG A 151 6.56 -9.09 -2.37
N ILE A 152 5.72 -8.20 -2.92
CA ILE A 152 6.04 -6.79 -3.20
C ILE A 152 5.23 -5.81 -2.34
N SER A 153 4.22 -6.31 -1.61
CA SER A 153 3.29 -5.46 -0.92
C SER A 153 2.63 -6.05 0.31
N THR A 154 2.38 -5.17 1.29
CA THR A 154 1.57 -5.42 2.49
C THR A 154 0.07 -5.25 2.22
N GLY A 155 -0.35 -4.74 1.07
CA GLY A 155 -1.75 -4.40 0.76
C GLY A 155 -2.75 -5.54 0.95
N PHE A 156 -2.35 -6.80 0.74
CA PHE A 156 -3.18 -7.95 1.09
C PHE A 156 -3.41 -8.10 2.61
N VAL A 157 -2.37 -7.90 3.43
CA VAL A 157 -2.51 -7.89 4.89
C VAL A 157 -3.35 -6.69 5.33
N GLU A 158 -3.01 -5.49 4.83
CA GLU A 158 -3.73 -4.26 5.19
C GLU A 158 -5.21 -4.33 4.84
N SER A 159 -5.57 -4.83 3.65
CA SER A 159 -6.96 -4.97 3.22
C SER A 159 -7.71 -6.02 4.03
N SER A 160 -7.05 -7.13 4.40
CA SER A 160 -7.61 -8.15 5.29
C SER A 160 -7.88 -7.58 6.68
N ILE A 161 -6.92 -6.87 7.26
CA ILE A 161 -7.07 -6.16 8.53
C ILE A 161 -8.18 -5.11 8.43
N ASN A 162 -8.21 -4.29 7.38
CA ASN A 162 -9.28 -3.32 7.18
C ASN A 162 -10.66 -3.96 7.03
N ARG A 163 -10.75 -5.15 6.44
CA ARG A 163 -12.02 -5.90 6.34
C ARG A 163 -12.48 -6.42 7.69
N ILE A 164 -11.55 -6.88 8.53
CA ILE A 164 -11.85 -7.45 9.85
C ILE A 164 -12.14 -6.34 10.88
N ILE A 165 -11.23 -5.38 10.95
CA ILE A 165 -11.16 -4.32 11.96
C ILE A 165 -11.72 -3.01 11.39
N GLY A 166 -11.13 -2.50 10.31
CA GLY A 166 -11.38 -1.16 9.78
C GLY A 166 -12.85 -0.88 9.38
N ARG A 167 -13.55 -1.85 8.79
CA ARG A 167 -14.98 -1.76 8.47
C ARG A 167 -15.86 -1.57 9.71
N ARG A 168 -15.45 -2.15 10.84
CA ARG A 168 -16.21 -2.09 12.09
C ARG A 168 -15.77 -0.93 13.00
N MET A 169 -14.56 -0.41 12.81
CA MET A 169 -13.97 0.60 13.70
C MET A 169 -13.84 2.00 13.11
N CYS A 170 -13.42 2.15 11.85
CA CYS A 170 -12.84 3.42 11.39
C CYS A 170 -13.75 4.28 10.51
N LYS A 171 -14.66 3.70 9.71
CA LYS A 171 -15.36 4.46 8.64
C LYS A 171 -16.84 4.76 8.88
N GLY A 172 -17.40 4.47 10.06
CA GLY A 172 -18.80 4.85 10.32
C GLY A 172 -19.42 4.49 11.67
N GLN A 173 -18.72 3.83 12.60
CA GLN A 173 -19.34 3.38 13.87
C GLN A 173 -18.63 3.84 15.17
N HIS A 174 -17.52 4.58 15.06
CA HIS A 174 -16.57 4.88 16.15
C HIS A 174 -16.05 3.60 16.84
N MET A 175 -14.90 3.67 17.53
CA MET A 175 -14.30 2.48 18.15
C MET A 175 -15.21 1.93 19.27
N ARG A 176 -15.76 0.73 19.05
CA ARG A 176 -16.63 0.04 20.03
C ARG A 176 -15.97 -1.16 20.71
N TRP A 177 -14.71 -1.47 20.38
CA TRP A 177 -13.98 -2.59 21.00
C TRP A 177 -12.81 -2.07 21.81
N SER A 178 -12.59 -2.69 22.97
CA SER A 178 -11.34 -2.53 23.71
C SER A 178 -10.17 -3.12 22.91
N ARG A 179 -8.93 -2.72 23.22
CA ARG A 179 -7.72 -3.31 22.63
C ARG A 179 -7.69 -4.83 22.75
N VAL A 180 -8.13 -5.35 23.90
CA VAL A 180 -8.26 -6.79 24.16
C VAL A 180 -9.30 -7.44 23.24
N GLY A 181 -10.48 -6.83 23.09
CA GLY A 181 -11.52 -7.34 22.20
C GLY A 181 -11.07 -7.37 20.73
N ALA A 182 -10.36 -6.34 20.29
CA ALA A 182 -9.77 -6.28 18.95
C ALA A 182 -8.75 -7.40 18.73
N HIS A 183 -7.83 -7.61 19.69
CA HIS A 183 -6.84 -8.68 19.64
C HIS A 183 -7.48 -10.06 19.51
N ASN A 184 -8.46 -10.37 20.37
CA ASN A 184 -9.13 -11.68 20.36
C ASN A 184 -9.85 -11.97 19.04
N ILE A 185 -10.47 -10.95 18.43
CA ILE A 185 -11.14 -11.12 17.14
C ILE A 185 -10.15 -11.36 16.00
N VAL A 186 -8.97 -10.73 16.06
CA VAL A 186 -7.88 -11.03 15.12
C VAL A 186 -7.42 -12.48 15.28
N GLN A 187 -7.21 -12.95 16.52
CA GLN A 187 -6.81 -14.34 16.78
C GLN A 187 -7.81 -15.35 16.20
N VAL A 188 -9.11 -15.17 16.47
CA VAL A 188 -10.18 -16.02 15.91
C VAL A 188 -10.18 -16.01 14.37
N ARG A 189 -9.93 -14.85 13.75
CA ARG A 189 -9.86 -14.74 12.29
C ARG A 189 -8.63 -15.40 11.70
N VAL A 190 -7.46 -15.26 12.34
CA VAL A 190 -6.22 -15.94 11.95
C VAL A 190 -6.44 -17.45 12.01
N ALA A 191 -6.94 -17.96 13.13
CA ALA A 191 -7.28 -19.38 13.29
C ALA A 191 -8.26 -19.87 12.21
N LEU A 192 -9.27 -19.06 11.85
CA LEU A 192 -10.19 -19.42 10.76
C LEU A 192 -9.50 -19.49 9.39
N LEU A 193 -8.64 -18.52 9.08
CA LEU A 193 -7.91 -18.47 7.80
C LEU A 193 -6.87 -19.59 7.69
N ASN A 194 -6.24 -19.96 8.80
CA ASN A 194 -5.32 -21.10 8.89
C ASN A 194 -6.04 -22.44 8.96
N GLN A 195 -7.38 -22.45 9.01
CA GLN A 195 -8.20 -23.65 9.21
C GLN A 195 -7.99 -24.36 10.57
N GLU A 196 -7.41 -23.67 11.54
CA GLU A 196 -7.11 -24.16 12.89
C GLU A 196 -8.23 -23.88 13.90
N LEU A 197 -9.24 -23.09 13.52
CA LEU A 197 -10.26 -22.61 14.46
C LEU A 197 -10.97 -23.74 15.20
N LEU A 198 -11.36 -24.80 14.50
CA LEU A 198 -12.07 -25.92 15.11
C LEU A 198 -11.18 -26.66 16.10
N ASP A 199 -9.92 -26.88 15.76
CA ASP A 199 -9.01 -27.62 16.62
C ASP A 199 -8.60 -26.80 17.83
N LEU A 200 -8.31 -25.51 17.67
CA LEU A 200 -8.08 -24.61 18.80
C LEU A 200 -9.32 -24.48 19.71
N SER A 201 -10.52 -24.49 19.12
CA SER A 201 -11.77 -24.40 19.89
C SER A 201 -12.01 -25.61 20.78
N LYS A 202 -11.53 -26.81 20.41
CA LYS A 202 -11.67 -28.04 21.21
C LYS A 202 -10.71 -28.09 22.41
N HIS A 203 -9.56 -27.41 22.32
CA HIS A 203 -8.50 -27.51 23.34
C HIS A 203 -8.59 -26.41 24.41
N GLN A 204 -9.03 -25.21 24.06
CA GLN A 204 -8.95 -24.05 24.96
C GLN A 204 -10.29 -23.61 25.55
N PHE A 205 -11.42 -24.04 24.98
CA PHE A 205 -12.75 -23.67 25.45
C PHE A 205 -13.70 -24.87 25.33
N PRO A 206 -14.72 -25.01 26.20
CA PRO A 206 -15.83 -25.88 25.89
C PRO A 206 -16.58 -25.27 24.69
N TRP A 207 -16.23 -25.72 23.48
CA TRP A 207 -16.86 -25.28 22.24
C TRP A 207 -18.35 -25.64 22.24
N ILE A 208 -19.22 -24.64 22.30
CA ILE A 208 -20.70 -24.81 22.29
C ILE A 208 -21.25 -25.02 20.85
N GLY A 209 -20.40 -24.92 19.83
CA GLY A 209 -20.79 -24.79 18.43
C GLY A 209 -21.00 -26.09 17.65
N GLU A 210 -21.40 -27.20 18.27
CA GLU A 210 -21.97 -28.34 17.53
C GLU A 210 -23.35 -28.01 16.92
N ARG A 211 -24.03 -26.99 17.47
CA ARG A 211 -25.22 -26.43 16.83
C ARG A 211 -24.83 -25.34 15.85
N ARG A 212 -25.23 -25.50 14.58
CA ARG A 212 -25.38 -24.38 13.64
C ARG A 212 -26.22 -23.31 14.33
N VAL A 213 -25.61 -22.19 14.71
CA VAL A 213 -26.35 -20.98 15.01
C VAL A 213 -26.83 -20.46 13.66
N SER A 214 -28.03 -20.85 13.24
CA SER A 214 -28.71 -20.21 12.14
C SER A 214 -28.96 -18.76 12.55
N TRP A 215 -28.14 -17.86 12.02
CA TRP A 215 -28.50 -16.44 12.00
C TRP A 215 -29.86 -16.33 11.28
N PRO A 216 -30.86 -15.66 11.86
CA PRO A 216 -32.11 -15.43 11.17
C PRO A 216 -31.83 -14.43 10.05
N TRP A 217 -31.65 -14.92 8.82
CA TRP A 217 -31.70 -14.06 7.65
C TRP A 217 -32.88 -14.47 6.80
N GLN A 218 -33.58 -13.46 6.27
CA GLN A 218 -34.49 -13.51 5.14
C GLN A 218 -35.93 -13.94 5.43
N SER A 219 -36.73 -12.99 5.95
CA SER A 219 -38.05 -12.81 5.34
C SER A 219 -37.81 -12.24 3.94
N THR A 220 -37.69 -13.10 2.93
CA THR A 220 -37.98 -12.68 1.56
C THR A 220 -39.37 -12.07 1.55
N SER A 221 -39.49 -10.83 1.12
CA SER A 221 -40.76 -10.19 0.81
C SER A 221 -41.63 -11.20 0.05
N ARG A 222 -42.84 -11.42 0.55
CA ARG A 222 -43.86 -12.23 -0.13
C ARG A 222 -44.03 -11.75 -1.56
N ALA A 223 -44.24 -12.70 -2.47
CA ALA A 223 -44.70 -12.42 -3.82
C ALA A 223 -46.02 -11.64 -3.76
N PHE A 224 -46.03 -10.47 -4.38
CA PHE A 224 -47.12 -9.89 -5.16
C PHE A 224 -46.48 -9.05 -6.27
#